data_AF-A0A3Q8X2L3-F1
#
_entry.id   AF-A0A3Q8X2L3-F1
#
_cell.length_a   1.000
_cell.length_b   1.000
_cell.length_c   1.000
_cell.angle_alpha   90.00
_cell.angle_beta   90.00
_cell.angle_gamma   90.00
#
_symmetry.space_group_name_H-M   'P 1'
#
loop_
_entity.id
_entity.type
_entity.pdbx_description
1 polymer ?
#
loop_
_entity_poly.entity_id
_entity_poly.type
_entity_poly.pdbx_seq_one_letter_code
_entity_poly.pdbx_strand_id
1 'polypeptide(L)'
;MLHVQVVLFDGFDLLDAVAPYEVFCAAEMLADYEMQVEFVSAEGPRLVPSGGKGVNIEATGRLNPTRKGIILVPGASGELEGDGPNAIPTILSRAMNTELTVKLKHALALPDLTVATVCGGSLVLAMGGLLDGRPAVTNHLGMELLGATGAIPVHARVVDDGNLVTGGGVTSGLDVALYLVERELGPQVAHAVERLFEYERRGTTWRKSGIPLRAEMAVGVSGVGGARDVTVVDSADAERAAVTVESSFDGTWDATIATPIGKLAVQLHISTINGLIQGQAIQGDEVSPFIAPILKGSTLCWSQRVTKPMRLNLNFEVAVSGDVMTGSAKAGILPASKLTAIRI
;
A
#
# COMPACT_ATOMS: atom_id res chain seq x y z
N MET A 1 -26.79 7.05 14.76
CA MET A 1 -25.50 6.77 15.40
C MET A 1 -24.36 6.59 14.39
N LEU A 2 -23.28 7.36 14.55
CA LEU A 2 -21.99 7.26 13.84
C LEU A 2 -20.99 6.48 14.70
N HIS A 3 -20.39 5.41 14.19
CA HIS A 3 -19.35 4.67 14.92
C HIS A 3 -17.95 5.03 14.41
N VAL A 4 -17.03 5.30 15.33
CA VAL A 4 -15.61 5.47 15.04
C VAL A 4 -14.82 4.35 15.72
N GLN A 5 -14.18 3.52 14.90
CA GLN A 5 -13.39 2.38 15.33
C GLN A 5 -11.92 2.65 15.03
N VAL A 6 -11.12 2.94 16.07
CA VAL A 6 -9.68 3.12 15.95
C VAL A 6 -8.99 1.77 16.15
N VAL A 7 -8.35 1.27 15.09
CA VAL A 7 -7.74 -0.05 15.06
C VAL A 7 -6.42 -0.06 15.83
N LEU A 8 -6.24 -1.06 16.68
CA LEU A 8 -4.99 -1.39 17.35
C LEU A 8 -4.46 -2.75 16.86
N PHE A 9 -3.16 -2.82 16.58
CA PHE A 9 -2.44 -4.06 16.26
C PHE A 9 -1.06 -4.03 16.94
N ASP A 10 -0.43 -5.17 17.17
CA ASP A 10 0.86 -5.22 17.88
C ASP A 10 1.93 -4.37 17.16
N GLY A 11 2.49 -3.40 17.87
CA GLY A 11 3.49 -2.48 17.32
C GLY A 11 2.93 -1.23 16.64
N PHE A 12 1.63 -0.95 16.77
CA PHE A 12 1.03 0.29 16.27
C PHE A 12 1.75 1.53 16.81
N ASP A 13 1.82 2.61 16.02
CA ASP A 13 2.31 3.89 16.53
C ASP A 13 1.28 4.51 17.47
N LEU A 14 1.71 4.81 18.70
CA LEU A 14 0.82 5.29 19.75
C LEU A 14 0.11 6.58 19.34
N LEU A 15 0.84 7.56 18.80
CA LEU A 15 0.30 8.89 18.50
C LEU A 15 -0.64 8.84 17.28
N ASP A 16 -0.33 7.98 16.30
CA ASP A 16 -1.22 7.75 15.15
C ASP A 16 -2.61 7.24 15.56
N ALA A 17 -2.72 6.53 16.67
CA ALA A 17 -3.98 6.04 17.21
C ALA A 17 -4.64 7.04 18.18
N VAL A 18 -3.90 7.55 19.16
CA VAL A 18 -4.51 8.37 20.23
C VAL A 18 -4.87 9.78 19.78
N ALA A 19 -4.10 10.38 18.87
CA ALA A 19 -4.39 11.73 18.39
C ALA A 19 -5.75 11.84 17.69
N PRO A 20 -6.07 11.01 16.69
CA PRO A 20 -7.40 11.04 16.09
C PRO A 20 -8.49 10.56 17.06
N TYR A 21 -8.20 9.58 17.93
CA TYR A 21 -9.15 9.13 18.96
C TYR A 21 -9.65 10.29 19.83
N GLU A 22 -8.73 11.11 20.35
CA GLU A 22 -9.06 12.28 21.16
C GLU A 22 -9.89 13.32 20.40
N VAL A 23 -9.58 13.58 19.12
CA VAL A 23 -10.39 14.47 18.28
C VAL A 23 -11.82 13.95 18.13
N PHE A 24 -11.98 12.64 17.91
CA PHE A 24 -13.30 12.04 17.78
C PHE A 24 -14.08 12.02 19.10
N CYS A 25 -13.43 11.76 20.24
CA CYS A 25 -14.07 11.87 21.55
C CYS A 25 -14.51 13.31 21.87
N ALA A 26 -13.72 14.31 21.50
CA ALA A 26 -14.11 15.70 21.61
C ALA A 26 -15.33 16.03 20.72
N ALA A 27 -15.38 15.50 19.51
CA ALA A 27 -16.53 15.65 18.63
C ALA A 27 -17.79 14.97 19.20
N GLU A 28 -17.66 13.76 19.74
CA GLU A 28 -18.74 13.04 20.45
C GLU A 28 -19.28 13.85 21.64
N MET A 29 -18.41 14.52 22.39
CA MET A 29 -18.81 15.38 23.51
C MET A 29 -19.55 16.64 23.06
N LEU A 30 -19.15 17.24 21.93
CA LEU A 30 -19.61 18.57 21.51
C LEU A 30 -20.79 18.55 20.53
N ALA A 31 -20.97 17.45 19.79
CA ALA A 31 -22.00 17.34 18.78
C ALA A 31 -23.35 16.94 19.40
N ASP A 32 -24.44 17.56 18.95
CA ASP A 32 -25.80 17.07 19.18
C ASP A 32 -26.14 15.97 18.15
N TYR A 33 -25.37 14.88 18.21
CA TYR A 33 -25.46 13.74 17.29
C TYR A 33 -25.00 12.47 17.99
N GLU A 34 -25.73 11.36 17.82
CA GLU A 34 -25.32 10.08 18.38
C GLU A 34 -24.01 9.59 17.73
N MET A 35 -22.94 9.57 18.51
CA MET A 35 -21.62 9.09 18.11
C MET A 35 -21.08 8.12 19.16
N GLN A 36 -20.23 7.18 18.74
CA GLN A 36 -19.51 6.28 19.65
C GLN A 36 -18.09 6.10 19.13
N VAL A 37 -17.11 6.32 20.00
CA VAL A 37 -15.68 6.13 19.69
C VAL A 37 -15.11 4.97 20.50
N GLU A 38 -14.42 4.05 19.84
CA GLU A 38 -13.85 2.87 20.50
C GLU A 38 -12.49 2.47 19.91
N PHE A 39 -11.61 1.95 20.77
CA PHE A 39 -10.45 1.19 20.34
C PHE A 39 -10.85 -0.27 20.06
N VAL A 40 -10.49 -0.78 18.90
CA VAL A 40 -10.80 -2.14 18.47
C VAL A 40 -9.56 -2.85 17.96
N SER A 41 -9.56 -4.18 18.01
CA SER A 41 -8.56 -5.00 17.28
C SER A 41 -9.25 -5.94 16.31
N ALA A 42 -8.50 -6.52 15.37
CA ALA A 42 -9.04 -7.55 14.49
C ALA A 42 -9.40 -8.82 15.29
N GLU A 43 -8.63 -9.12 16.33
CA GLU A 43 -8.72 -10.31 17.18
C GLU A 43 -9.80 -10.21 18.27
N GLY A 44 -10.32 -9.01 18.54
CA GLY A 44 -11.30 -8.74 19.60
C GLY A 44 -10.72 -8.04 20.83
N PRO A 45 -11.45 -8.05 21.97
CA PRO A 45 -11.01 -7.34 23.16
C PRO A 45 -9.68 -7.89 23.69
N ARG A 46 -8.68 -7.04 23.85
CA ARG A 46 -7.36 -7.41 24.41
C ARG A 46 -6.52 -6.17 24.74
N LEU A 47 -5.51 -6.38 25.57
CA LEU A 47 -4.44 -5.40 25.75
C LEU A 47 -3.49 -5.46 24.54
N VAL A 48 -3.30 -4.34 23.85
CA VAL A 48 -2.49 -4.24 22.63
C VAL A 48 -1.22 -3.42 22.91
N PRO A 49 -0.02 -4.00 22.72
CA PRO A 49 1.22 -3.27 22.84
C PRO A 49 1.45 -2.33 21.66
N SER A 50 1.70 -1.05 21.96
CA SER A 50 2.20 -0.08 20.96
C SER A 50 3.66 -0.35 20.63
N GLY A 51 4.10 0.17 19.49
CA GLY A 51 5.49 0.19 19.10
C GLY A 51 6.32 1.13 19.98
N GLY A 52 7.55 0.72 20.31
CA GLY A 52 8.47 1.51 21.12
C GLY A 52 8.52 1.07 22.58
N LYS A 53 8.31 2.01 23.52
CA LYS A 53 8.64 1.84 24.96
C LYS A 53 7.58 1.10 25.80
N GLY A 54 6.78 0.22 25.19
CA GLY A 54 5.90 -0.69 25.93
C GLY A 54 4.63 -0.08 26.55
N VAL A 55 4.11 1.01 25.99
CA VAL A 55 2.77 1.51 26.35
C VAL A 55 1.74 0.59 25.71
N ASN A 56 0.76 0.13 26.49
CA ASN A 56 -0.30 -0.73 26.00
C ASN A 56 -1.65 0.01 26.06
N ILE A 57 -2.49 -0.20 25.06
CA ILE A 57 -3.88 0.29 25.05
C ILE A 57 -4.82 -0.91 25.01
N GLU A 58 -5.89 -0.86 25.79
CA GLU A 58 -6.95 -1.86 25.73
C GLU A 58 -7.84 -1.61 24.50
N ALA A 59 -7.87 -2.57 23.57
CA ALA A 59 -8.95 -2.68 22.61
C ALA A 59 -10.16 -3.28 23.34
N THR A 60 -11.27 -2.54 23.39
CA THR A 60 -12.49 -2.95 24.09
C THR A 60 -13.42 -3.78 23.22
N GLY A 61 -13.20 -3.78 21.90
CA GLY A 61 -14.05 -4.43 20.92
C GLY A 61 -13.30 -5.15 19.81
N ARG A 62 -14.07 -5.88 18.99
CA ARG A 62 -13.62 -6.44 17.71
C ARG A 62 -14.01 -5.48 16.59
N LEU A 63 -13.09 -5.24 15.66
CA LEU A 63 -13.37 -4.48 14.45
C LEU A 63 -14.58 -5.08 13.72
N ASN A 64 -15.61 -4.25 13.56
CA ASN A 64 -16.88 -4.60 12.97
C ASN A 64 -17.21 -3.69 11.77
N PRO A 65 -16.94 -4.15 10.53
CA PRO A 65 -17.23 -3.38 9.32
C PRO A 65 -18.72 -3.37 8.95
N THR A 66 -19.65 -3.85 9.80
CA THR A 66 -21.09 -3.66 9.57
C THR A 66 -21.67 -2.44 10.27
N ARG A 67 -20.90 -1.81 11.18
CA ARG A 67 -21.26 -0.56 11.83
C ARG A 67 -20.89 0.61 10.93
N LYS A 68 -21.87 1.46 10.59
CA LYS A 68 -21.67 2.65 9.74
C LYS A 68 -20.74 3.65 10.44
N GLY A 69 -19.88 4.31 9.66
CA GLY A 69 -19.02 5.40 10.15
C GLY A 69 -17.57 5.32 9.68
N ILE A 70 -16.63 5.40 10.61
CA ILE A 70 -15.19 5.55 10.34
C ILE A 70 -14.41 4.39 10.95
N ILE A 71 -13.50 3.81 10.18
CA ILE A 71 -12.47 2.89 10.68
C ILE A 71 -11.12 3.57 10.47
N LEU A 72 -10.35 3.82 11.53
CA LEU A 72 -9.03 4.43 11.44
C LEU A 72 -7.93 3.42 11.69
N VAL A 73 -6.96 3.34 10.76
CA VAL A 73 -5.81 2.45 10.83
C VAL A 73 -4.52 3.26 11.06
N PRO A 74 -3.85 3.11 12.20
CA PRO A 74 -2.60 3.80 12.49
C PRO A 74 -1.41 3.20 11.71
N GLY A 75 -0.28 3.89 11.73
CA GLY A 75 1.00 3.33 11.34
C GLY A 75 1.60 2.46 12.44
N ALA A 76 2.90 2.19 12.31
CA ALA A 76 3.67 1.39 13.24
C ALA A 76 4.89 2.16 13.74
N SER A 77 5.30 1.87 14.97
CA SER A 77 6.51 2.42 15.59
C SER A 77 7.50 1.29 15.89
N GLY A 78 8.77 1.50 15.59
CA GLY A 78 9.78 0.47 15.67
C GLY A 78 11.12 0.88 15.09
N GLU A 79 11.94 -0.11 14.75
CA GLU A 79 13.23 0.10 14.08
C GLU A 79 13.01 0.57 12.64
N LEU A 80 13.70 1.63 12.24
CA LEU A 80 13.62 2.20 10.88
C LEU A 80 14.31 1.31 9.83
N GLU A 81 15.35 0.60 10.25
CA GLU A 81 16.17 -0.26 9.40
C GLU A 81 16.24 -1.67 10.00
N GLY A 82 16.43 -2.66 9.14
CA GLY A 82 16.54 -4.07 9.52
C GLY A 82 15.33 -4.92 9.12
N ASP A 83 15.48 -6.22 9.29
CA ASP A 83 14.49 -7.27 9.00
C ASP A 83 13.97 -7.96 10.27
N GLY A 84 14.32 -7.41 11.44
CA GLY A 84 13.94 -7.93 12.74
C GLY A 84 12.44 -7.82 13.04
N PRO A 85 11.98 -8.49 14.12
CA PRO A 85 10.57 -8.48 14.53
C PRO A 85 10.06 -7.10 14.96
N ASN A 86 10.95 -6.14 15.22
CA ASN A 86 10.60 -4.77 15.62
C ASN A 86 10.78 -3.76 14.49
N ALA A 87 11.23 -4.18 13.31
CA ALA A 87 11.33 -3.30 12.15
C ALA A 87 9.93 -2.89 11.69
N ILE A 88 9.75 -1.61 11.35
CA ILE A 88 8.46 -1.05 10.90
C ILE A 88 7.87 -1.85 9.73
N PRO A 89 8.63 -2.20 8.66
CA PRO A 89 8.09 -3.03 7.58
C PRO A 89 7.58 -4.39 8.05
N THR A 90 8.27 -5.03 9.00
CA THR A 90 7.87 -6.31 9.59
C THR A 90 6.60 -6.18 10.43
N ILE A 91 6.47 -5.10 11.21
CA ILE A 91 5.25 -4.80 11.98
C ILE A 91 4.05 -4.62 11.04
N LEU A 92 4.18 -3.74 10.04
CA LEU A 92 3.10 -3.47 9.08
C LEU A 92 2.73 -4.72 8.28
N SER A 93 3.71 -5.54 7.90
CA SER A 93 3.49 -6.81 7.22
C SER A 93 2.74 -7.81 8.10
N ARG A 94 3.07 -7.93 9.38
CA ARG A 94 2.31 -8.77 10.33
C ARG A 94 0.88 -8.30 10.47
N ALA A 95 0.65 -6.99 10.62
CA ALA A 95 -0.69 -6.41 10.72
C ALA A 95 -1.53 -6.72 9.47
N MET A 96 -0.95 -6.56 8.27
CA MET A 96 -1.57 -6.91 6.99
C MET A 96 -1.96 -8.40 6.91
N ASN A 97 -1.15 -9.29 7.49
CA ASN A 97 -1.39 -10.73 7.47
C ASN A 97 -2.42 -11.23 8.51
N THR A 98 -3.08 -10.33 9.23
CA THR A 98 -4.20 -10.67 10.14
C THR A 98 -5.56 -10.59 9.43
N GLU A 99 -6.66 -10.89 10.15
CA GLU A 99 -8.02 -10.64 9.64
C GLU A 99 -8.31 -9.16 9.36
N LEU A 100 -7.44 -8.23 9.79
CA LEU A 100 -7.58 -6.81 9.55
C LEU A 100 -7.76 -6.50 8.06
N THR A 101 -6.89 -7.02 7.19
CA THR A 101 -6.97 -6.75 5.73
C THR A 101 -8.29 -7.24 5.14
N VAL A 102 -8.79 -8.39 5.58
CA VAL A 102 -10.08 -8.93 5.13
C VAL A 102 -11.24 -8.03 5.56
N LYS A 103 -11.22 -7.54 6.81
CA LYS A 103 -12.24 -6.62 7.34
C LYS A 103 -12.19 -5.26 6.65
N LEU A 104 -11.00 -4.73 6.37
CA LEU A 104 -10.82 -3.46 5.64
C LEU A 104 -11.28 -3.58 4.19
N LYS A 105 -11.03 -4.72 3.52
CA LYS A 105 -11.57 -5.00 2.19
C LYS A 105 -13.10 -4.96 2.18
N HIS A 106 -13.74 -5.55 3.20
CA HIS A 106 -15.20 -5.49 3.35
C HIS A 106 -15.67 -4.06 3.60
N ALA A 107 -15.01 -3.32 4.50
CA ALA A 107 -15.37 -1.92 4.78
C ALA A 107 -15.30 -1.03 3.53
N LEU A 108 -14.26 -1.17 2.71
CA LEU A 108 -14.09 -0.42 1.45
C LEU A 108 -15.14 -0.76 0.39
N ALA A 109 -15.89 -1.85 0.53
CA ALA A 109 -16.99 -2.20 -0.36
C ALA A 109 -18.34 -1.62 0.10
N LEU A 110 -18.41 -1.04 1.30
CA LEU A 110 -19.64 -0.52 1.89
C LEU A 110 -19.69 1.02 1.74
N PRO A 111 -20.79 1.58 1.21
CA PRO A 111 -20.87 3.02 0.91
C PRO A 111 -20.94 3.90 2.17
N ASP A 112 -21.44 3.35 3.28
CA ASP A 112 -21.64 4.07 4.54
C ASP A 112 -20.42 3.97 5.49
N LEU A 113 -19.28 3.51 4.96
CA LEU A 113 -18.04 3.38 5.71
C LEU A 113 -16.93 4.18 5.06
N THR A 114 -16.15 4.86 5.89
CA THR A 114 -14.89 5.47 5.50
C THR A 114 -13.75 4.78 6.21
N VAL A 115 -12.78 4.32 5.43
CA VAL A 115 -11.51 3.83 5.97
C VAL A 115 -10.53 4.99 5.97
N ALA A 116 -10.07 5.36 7.15
CA ALA A 116 -9.07 6.38 7.38
C ALA A 116 -7.72 5.74 7.73
N THR A 117 -6.61 6.34 7.34
CA THR A 117 -5.27 5.89 7.75
C THR A 117 -4.38 7.04 8.19
N VAL A 118 -3.41 6.76 9.05
CA VAL A 118 -2.37 7.72 9.45
C VAL A 118 -1.00 7.07 9.26
N CYS A 119 0.02 7.83 8.83
CA CYS A 119 1.40 7.33 8.75
C CYS A 119 1.50 6.08 7.86
N GLY A 120 2.19 5.05 8.35
CA GLY A 120 2.32 3.75 7.69
C GLY A 120 1.01 2.95 7.58
N GLY A 121 -0.11 3.42 8.14
CA GLY A 121 -1.38 2.70 8.11
C GLY A 121 -1.89 2.44 6.69
N SER A 122 -1.67 3.38 5.76
CA SER A 122 -2.00 3.16 4.35
C SER A 122 -1.17 2.06 3.71
N LEU A 123 0.05 1.78 4.17
CA LEU A 123 0.85 0.67 3.66
C LEU A 123 0.26 -0.69 4.03
N VAL A 124 -0.43 -0.83 5.18
CA VAL A 124 -1.15 -2.07 5.52
C VAL A 124 -2.18 -2.40 4.43
N LEU A 125 -2.95 -1.40 3.99
CA LEU A 125 -3.92 -1.55 2.92
C LEU A 125 -3.26 -1.74 1.55
N ALA A 126 -2.19 -0.98 1.28
CA ALA A 126 -1.51 -0.95 -0.01
C ALA A 126 -0.84 -2.30 -0.30
N MET A 127 -0.11 -2.84 0.68
CA MET A 127 0.53 -4.16 0.61
C MET A 127 -0.51 -5.29 0.51
N GLY A 128 -1.68 -5.12 1.13
CA GLY A 128 -2.84 -6.01 0.95
C GLY A 128 -3.56 -5.84 -0.40
N GLY A 129 -3.10 -4.93 -1.25
CA GLY A 129 -3.63 -4.68 -2.59
C GLY A 129 -4.92 -3.89 -2.65
N LEU A 130 -5.35 -3.29 -1.53
CA LEU A 130 -6.63 -2.58 -1.42
C LEU A 130 -6.59 -1.15 -1.99
N LEU A 131 -5.40 -0.63 -2.31
CA LEU A 131 -5.19 0.74 -2.80
C LEU A 131 -4.77 0.81 -4.27
N ASP A 132 -4.84 -0.28 -5.02
CA ASP A 132 -4.45 -0.33 -6.44
C ASP A 132 -5.23 0.68 -7.29
N GLY A 133 -4.52 1.57 -7.97
CA GLY A 133 -5.10 2.65 -8.77
C GLY A 133 -5.75 3.78 -7.97
N ARG A 134 -5.61 3.80 -6.64
CA ARG A 134 -6.24 4.82 -5.77
C ARG A 134 -5.23 5.88 -5.33
N PRO A 135 -5.58 7.18 -5.38
CA PRO A 135 -4.82 8.25 -4.74
C PRO A 135 -4.69 8.02 -3.23
N ALA A 136 -3.46 8.06 -2.72
CA ALA A 136 -3.20 7.91 -1.29
C ALA A 136 -1.90 8.60 -0.87
N VAL A 137 -1.77 8.85 0.44
CA VAL A 137 -0.53 9.28 1.08
C VAL A 137 -0.16 8.34 2.23
N THR A 138 1.13 8.25 2.54
CA THR A 138 1.68 7.59 3.72
C THR A 138 2.77 8.47 4.33
N ASN A 139 3.45 8.00 5.37
CA ASN A 139 4.64 8.68 5.90
C ASN A 139 5.65 8.90 4.76
N HIS A 140 6.34 10.04 4.74
CA HIS A 140 7.32 10.36 3.69
C HIS A 140 8.35 9.25 3.43
N LEU A 141 8.76 8.51 4.47
CA LEU A 141 9.69 7.37 4.35
C LEU A 141 9.09 6.16 3.60
N GLY A 142 7.75 6.07 3.55
CA GLY A 142 7.02 4.97 2.92
C GLY A 142 6.44 5.28 1.53
N MET A 143 6.57 6.51 1.02
CA MET A 143 5.93 6.94 -0.23
C MET A 143 6.40 6.14 -1.45
N GLU A 144 7.67 5.72 -1.46
CA GLU A 144 8.22 4.88 -2.52
C GLU A 144 7.56 3.50 -2.55
N LEU A 145 7.44 2.87 -1.38
CA LEU A 145 6.78 1.59 -1.22
C LEU A 145 5.30 1.67 -1.59
N LEU A 146 4.62 2.76 -1.21
CA LEU A 146 3.23 3.02 -1.59
C LEU A 146 3.05 3.01 -3.12
N GLY A 147 3.93 3.69 -3.86
CA GLY A 147 3.89 3.68 -5.33
C GLY A 147 4.16 2.29 -5.92
N ALA A 148 5.07 1.53 -5.30
CA ALA A 148 5.40 0.18 -5.75
C ALA A 148 4.23 -0.82 -5.61
N THR A 149 3.25 -0.58 -4.74
CA THR A 149 2.09 -1.46 -4.59
C THR A 149 0.99 -1.24 -5.64
N GLY A 150 1.12 -0.20 -6.49
CA GLY A 150 0.10 0.20 -7.47
C GLY A 150 -0.83 1.31 -7.00
N ALA A 151 -0.68 1.82 -5.77
CA ALA A 151 -1.37 3.04 -5.37
C ALA A 151 -0.82 4.26 -6.15
N ILE A 152 -1.60 5.34 -6.22
CA ILE A 152 -1.20 6.61 -6.83
C ILE A 152 -0.69 7.52 -5.70
N PRO A 153 0.62 7.72 -5.54
CA PRO A 153 1.13 8.51 -4.43
C PRO A 153 0.83 10.00 -4.62
N VAL A 154 0.22 10.62 -3.61
CA VAL A 154 -0.06 12.06 -3.58
C VAL A 154 0.67 12.66 -2.38
N HIS A 155 1.57 13.61 -2.63
CA HIS A 155 2.31 14.31 -1.58
C HIS A 155 1.45 15.44 -0.98
N ALA A 156 0.50 15.08 -0.14
CA ALA A 156 -0.34 16.00 0.63
C ALA A 156 -0.39 15.59 2.12
N ARG A 157 -0.84 16.48 2.99
CA ARG A 157 -1.01 16.12 4.42
C ARG A 157 -2.14 15.12 4.61
N VAL A 158 -3.24 15.36 3.91
CA VAL A 158 -4.45 14.52 3.87
C VAL A 158 -4.88 14.36 2.40
N VAL A 159 -5.22 13.14 2.03
CA VAL A 159 -5.74 12.76 0.71
C VAL A 159 -7.09 12.09 0.92
N ASP A 160 -8.14 12.64 0.32
CA ASP A 160 -9.49 12.05 0.30
C ASP A 160 -9.82 11.53 -1.12
N ASP A 161 -10.05 10.23 -1.19
CA ASP A 161 -10.53 9.49 -2.36
C ASP A 161 -11.90 8.84 -2.06
N GLY A 162 -12.83 9.61 -1.50
CA GLY A 162 -14.18 9.20 -1.14
C GLY A 162 -14.23 8.38 0.15
N ASN A 163 -14.43 7.06 0.02
CA ASN A 163 -14.51 6.14 1.15
C ASN A 163 -13.14 5.74 1.72
N LEU A 164 -12.07 6.33 1.21
CA LEU A 164 -10.71 6.22 1.71
C LEU A 164 -10.17 7.62 1.99
N VAL A 165 -9.69 7.84 3.21
CA VAL A 165 -8.98 9.08 3.59
C VAL A 165 -7.63 8.71 4.20
N THR A 166 -6.55 9.20 3.63
CA THR A 166 -5.20 8.84 4.10
C THR A 166 -4.44 10.08 4.57
N GLY A 167 -3.76 9.96 5.71
CA GLY A 167 -2.89 10.98 6.29
C GLY A 167 -1.42 10.57 6.22
N GLY A 168 -0.57 11.55 5.93
CA GLY A 168 0.86 11.34 5.72
C GLY A 168 1.68 11.13 7.00
N GLY A 169 2.11 12.20 7.67
CA GLY A 169 3.02 12.11 8.83
C GLY A 169 2.32 11.72 10.14
N VAL A 170 3.09 11.43 11.20
CA VAL A 170 2.55 11.00 12.51
C VAL A 170 1.48 11.96 13.04
N THR A 171 1.75 13.27 13.00
CA THR A 171 0.80 14.28 13.50
C THR A 171 -0.36 14.56 12.54
N SER A 172 -0.39 13.97 11.34
CA SER A 172 -1.54 14.18 10.44
C SER A 172 -2.82 13.50 10.95
N GLY A 173 -2.72 12.63 11.96
CA GLY A 173 -3.90 12.04 12.60
C GLY A 173 -4.88 13.08 13.13
N LEU A 174 -4.38 14.21 13.66
CA LEU A 174 -5.22 15.33 14.08
C LEU A 174 -5.99 15.93 12.89
N ASP A 175 -5.33 16.22 11.79
CA ASP A 175 -5.96 16.82 10.61
C ASP A 175 -6.88 15.86 9.89
N VAL A 176 -6.54 14.56 9.82
CA VAL A 176 -7.42 13.52 9.27
C VAL A 176 -8.71 13.46 10.08
N ALA A 177 -8.62 13.40 11.41
CA ALA A 177 -9.80 13.32 12.26
C ALA A 177 -10.63 14.61 12.19
N LEU A 178 -10.01 15.79 12.26
CA LEU A 178 -10.73 17.07 12.15
C LEU A 178 -11.38 17.25 10.78
N TYR A 179 -10.71 16.82 9.71
CA TYR A 179 -11.27 16.78 8.37
C TYR A 179 -12.51 15.87 8.30
N LEU A 180 -12.44 14.69 8.89
CA LEU A 180 -13.58 13.75 8.94
C LEU A 180 -14.72 14.28 9.82
N VAL A 181 -14.42 14.90 10.96
CA VAL A 181 -15.42 15.58 11.79
C VAL A 181 -16.12 16.68 11.00
N GLU A 182 -15.37 17.51 10.28
CA GLU A 182 -15.97 18.54 9.40
C GLU A 182 -16.85 17.92 8.32
N ARG A 183 -16.39 16.82 7.71
CA ARG A 183 -17.11 16.14 6.62
C ARG A 183 -18.40 15.47 7.08
N GLU A 184 -18.39 14.82 8.24
CA GLU A 184 -19.53 14.04 8.75
C GLU A 184 -20.50 14.88 9.62
N LEU A 185 -19.97 15.80 10.43
CA LEU A 185 -20.73 16.57 11.44
C LEU A 185 -20.79 18.08 11.13
N GLY A 186 -20.05 18.54 10.12
CA GLY A 186 -20.04 19.93 9.70
C GLY A 186 -18.96 20.80 10.38
N PRO A 187 -18.73 21.99 9.82
CA PRO A 187 -17.62 22.86 10.21
C PRO A 187 -17.75 23.45 11.62
N GLN A 188 -18.97 23.56 12.17
CA GLN A 188 -19.18 24.10 13.51
C GLN A 188 -18.60 23.18 14.60
N VAL A 189 -18.84 21.87 14.49
CA VAL A 189 -18.28 20.87 15.41
C VAL A 189 -16.77 20.81 15.26
N ALA A 190 -16.26 20.73 14.03
CA ALA A 190 -14.82 20.71 13.76
C ALA A 190 -14.11 21.94 14.35
N HIS A 191 -14.67 23.13 14.15
CA HIS A 191 -14.12 24.37 14.70
C HIS A 191 -14.15 24.41 16.23
N ALA A 192 -15.20 23.88 16.87
CA ALA A 192 -15.27 23.78 18.32
C ALA A 192 -14.19 22.84 18.87
N VAL A 193 -13.92 21.72 18.20
CA VAL A 193 -12.81 20.82 18.57
C VAL A 193 -11.46 21.49 18.37
N GLU A 194 -11.22 22.18 17.24
CA GLU A 194 -9.98 22.96 17.01
C GLU A 194 -9.74 23.98 18.12
N ARG A 195 -10.79 24.70 18.54
CA ARG A 195 -10.71 25.67 19.65
C ARG A 195 -10.43 25.00 20.99
N LEU A 196 -11.04 23.85 21.27
CA LEU A 196 -10.82 23.11 22.52
C LEU A 196 -9.37 22.61 22.61
N PHE A 197 -8.80 22.19 21.48
CA PHE A 197 -7.46 21.61 21.41
C PHE A 197 -6.36 22.67 21.23
N GLU A 198 -6.75 23.94 21.02
CA GLU A 198 -5.86 25.02 20.58
C GLU A 198 -5.01 24.59 19.37
N TYR A 199 -5.66 23.92 18.41
CA TYR A 199 -5.02 23.33 17.25
C TYR A 199 -5.55 23.92 15.94
N GLU A 200 -4.63 24.34 15.07
CA GLU A 200 -4.93 24.80 13.72
C GLU A 200 -4.50 23.73 12.70
N ARG A 201 -5.45 23.26 11.88
CA ARG A 201 -5.16 22.34 10.78
C ARG A 201 -4.17 22.92 9.77
N ARG A 202 -3.31 22.05 9.24
CA ARG A 202 -2.27 22.43 8.29
C ARG A 202 -2.56 21.97 6.87
N GLY A 203 -2.50 22.90 5.92
CA GLY A 203 -2.56 22.60 4.49
C GLY A 203 -3.95 22.24 3.99
N THR A 204 -4.08 22.09 2.68
CA THR A 204 -5.34 21.75 2.03
C THR A 204 -5.46 20.23 1.89
N THR A 205 -6.62 19.67 2.24
CA THR A 205 -6.93 18.27 1.91
C THR A 205 -7.01 18.11 0.39
N TRP A 206 -6.15 17.27 -0.17
CA TRP A 206 -6.21 16.95 -1.59
C TRP A 206 -7.42 16.05 -1.87
N ARG A 207 -8.16 16.33 -2.93
CA ARG A 207 -9.28 15.50 -3.42
C ARG A 207 -9.18 15.36 -4.94
N LYS A 208 -9.73 14.26 -5.47
CA LYS A 208 -9.84 14.06 -6.93
C LYS A 208 -10.85 15.01 -7.60
N SER A 209 -11.83 15.50 -6.85
CA SER A 209 -12.87 16.39 -7.36
C SER A 209 -12.39 17.83 -7.49
N GLY A 210 -12.89 18.53 -8.52
CA GLY A 210 -12.57 19.93 -8.79
C GLY A 210 -12.34 20.20 -10.27
N ILE A 211 -12.05 21.46 -10.60
CA ILE A 211 -11.61 21.85 -11.94
C ILE A 211 -10.16 21.37 -12.10
N PRO A 212 -9.82 20.67 -13.21
CA PRO A 212 -8.47 20.17 -13.40
C PRO A 212 -7.47 21.33 -13.49
N LEU A 213 -6.24 21.09 -13.01
CA LEU A 213 -5.12 21.99 -13.28
C LEU A 213 -4.93 22.13 -14.79
N ARG A 214 -4.48 23.30 -15.23
CA ARG A 214 -4.04 23.48 -16.62
C ARG A 214 -2.95 22.45 -16.92
N ALA A 215 -3.03 21.80 -18.08
CA ALA A 215 -2.11 20.72 -18.46
C ALA A 215 -0.63 21.14 -18.35
N GLU A 216 -0.32 22.39 -18.68
CA GLU A 216 1.03 22.96 -18.59
C GLU A 216 1.56 23.05 -17.14
N MET A 217 0.66 23.16 -16.16
CA MET A 217 0.99 23.27 -14.73
C MET A 217 0.88 21.94 -13.98
N ALA A 218 0.33 20.90 -14.60
CA ALA A 218 0.22 19.57 -13.99
C ALA A 218 1.59 18.87 -13.86
N VAL A 219 2.53 19.21 -14.74
CA VAL A 219 3.92 18.70 -14.74
C VAL A 219 4.72 19.38 -13.62
N GLY A 220 4.54 18.89 -12.38
CA GLY A 220 5.30 19.35 -11.21
C GLY A 220 4.49 19.54 -9.93
N VAL A 221 3.17 19.65 -10.03
CA VAL A 221 2.27 19.81 -8.86
C VAL A 221 1.65 18.48 -8.43
N SER A 222 1.47 17.55 -9.37
CA SER A 222 1.13 16.16 -9.05
C SER A 222 2.38 15.29 -9.21
N GLY A 223 2.84 14.65 -8.15
CA GLY A 223 3.77 13.51 -8.21
C GLY A 223 3.20 12.28 -8.95
N VAL A 224 2.11 12.47 -9.70
CA VAL A 224 1.52 11.47 -10.60
C VAL A 224 2.30 11.54 -11.91
N GLY A 225 3.40 10.80 -11.97
CA GLY A 225 4.07 10.50 -13.22
C GLY A 225 3.11 9.79 -14.15
N GLY A 226 2.60 10.51 -15.15
CA GLY A 226 1.67 9.98 -16.14
C GLY A 226 2.26 8.74 -16.80
N ALA A 227 1.49 7.65 -16.79
CA ALA A 227 1.71 6.54 -17.69
C ALA A 227 1.68 7.09 -19.12
N ARG A 228 2.81 7.04 -19.81
CA ARG A 228 2.84 7.33 -21.24
C ARG A 228 2.08 6.20 -21.93
N ASP A 229 0.95 6.54 -22.55
CA ASP A 229 0.28 5.69 -23.51
C ASP A 229 1.29 5.27 -24.57
N VAL A 230 1.67 4.00 -24.56
CA VAL A 230 2.39 3.37 -25.66
C VAL A 230 1.35 3.10 -26.72
N THR A 231 1.27 3.98 -27.70
CA THR A 231 0.52 3.74 -28.93
C THR A 231 1.05 2.47 -29.58
N VAL A 232 0.20 1.45 -29.61
CA VAL A 232 0.41 0.23 -30.40
C VAL A 232 0.47 0.63 -31.86
N VAL A 233 1.64 0.51 -32.47
CA VAL A 233 1.79 0.65 -33.91
C VAL A 233 1.49 -0.72 -34.52
N ASP A 234 0.37 -0.79 -35.22
CA ASP A 234 -0.04 -1.94 -36.01
C ASP A 234 0.95 -2.13 -37.16
N SER A 235 1.52 -3.32 -37.30
CA SER A 235 2.22 -3.72 -38.52
C SER A 235 1.94 -5.19 -38.80
N ALA A 236 1.01 -5.39 -39.73
CA ALA A 236 0.81 -6.64 -40.42
C ALA A 236 1.92 -6.88 -41.47
N ASP A 237 2.07 -8.17 -41.78
CA ASP A 237 2.85 -8.79 -42.85
C ASP A 237 4.36 -9.01 -42.65
N ALA A 238 4.68 -10.22 -42.19
CA ALA A 238 5.66 -11.07 -42.88
C ALA A 238 5.49 -12.54 -42.44
N GLU A 239 4.70 -13.29 -43.20
CA GLU A 239 4.66 -14.75 -43.14
C GLU A 239 5.95 -15.31 -43.78
N ARG A 240 6.93 -15.69 -42.95
CA ARG A 240 8.07 -16.53 -43.35
C ARG A 240 8.40 -17.51 -42.23
N ALA A 241 8.55 -18.77 -42.62
CA ALA A 241 8.82 -19.95 -41.79
C ALA A 241 9.78 -19.66 -40.62
N ALA A 242 9.25 -19.72 -39.39
CA ALA A 242 10.02 -19.51 -38.17
C ALA A 242 10.82 -20.77 -37.84
N VAL A 243 12.14 -20.67 -37.96
CA VAL A 243 13.05 -21.51 -37.17
C VAL A 243 12.91 -21.05 -35.72
N THR A 244 12.40 -21.90 -34.84
CA THR A 244 12.42 -21.66 -33.39
C THR A 244 13.86 -21.64 -32.93
N VAL A 245 14.45 -20.44 -32.82
CA VAL A 245 15.72 -20.28 -32.10
C VAL A 245 15.35 -20.24 -30.62
N GLU A 246 15.55 -21.37 -29.95
CA GLU A 246 15.44 -21.45 -28.50
C GLU A 246 16.33 -20.41 -27.85
N SER A 247 15.79 -19.72 -26.86
CA SER A 247 16.54 -18.75 -26.07
C SER A 247 17.34 -19.48 -25.01
N SER A 248 18.52 -18.94 -24.63
CA SER A 248 19.27 -19.46 -23.47
C SER A 248 18.48 -19.40 -22.16
N PHE A 249 17.38 -18.65 -22.14
CA PHE A 249 16.48 -18.53 -20.99
C PHE A 249 15.39 -19.61 -20.97
N ASP A 250 15.14 -20.34 -22.06
CA ASP A 250 14.03 -21.29 -22.17
C ASP A 250 14.18 -22.46 -21.19
N GLY A 251 13.13 -22.77 -20.44
CA GLY A 251 13.11 -23.85 -19.46
C GLY A 251 12.51 -23.41 -18.12
N THR A 252 12.62 -24.31 -17.16
CA THR A 252 12.15 -24.10 -15.80
C THR A 252 13.32 -23.75 -14.89
N TRP A 253 13.14 -22.74 -14.04
CA TRP A 253 14.17 -22.22 -13.16
C TRP A 253 13.65 -22.18 -11.73
N ASP A 254 14.40 -22.77 -10.79
CA ASP A 254 14.17 -22.59 -9.36
C ASP A 254 14.93 -21.35 -8.88
N ALA A 255 14.19 -20.27 -8.58
CA ALA A 255 14.72 -18.95 -8.29
C ALA A 255 14.55 -18.57 -6.82
N THR A 256 15.54 -17.85 -6.29
CA THR A 256 15.52 -17.22 -4.97
C THR A 256 15.71 -15.72 -5.12
N ILE A 257 14.82 -14.94 -4.49
CA ILE A 257 14.88 -13.47 -4.44
C ILE A 257 15.12 -13.03 -2.99
N ALA A 258 16.17 -12.24 -2.76
CA ALA A 258 16.48 -11.70 -1.43
C ALA A 258 15.68 -10.41 -1.18
N THR A 259 14.63 -10.47 -0.36
CA THR A 259 13.76 -9.32 -0.03
C THR A 259 14.05 -8.81 1.40
N PRO A 260 13.68 -7.55 1.73
CA PRO A 260 13.85 -7.00 3.08
C PRO A 260 13.09 -7.77 4.18
N ILE A 261 12.11 -8.60 3.81
CA ILE A 261 11.32 -9.41 4.75
C ILE A 261 11.68 -10.90 4.70
N GLY A 262 12.78 -11.25 4.01
CA GLY A 262 13.28 -12.62 3.90
C GLY A 262 13.51 -13.08 2.45
N LYS A 263 13.93 -14.35 2.30
CA LYS A 263 14.14 -14.96 0.98
C LYS A 263 12.83 -15.53 0.43
N LEU A 264 12.58 -15.24 -0.84
CA LEU A 264 11.42 -15.71 -1.58
C LEU A 264 11.84 -16.82 -2.55
N ALA A 265 11.22 -17.99 -2.46
CA ALA A 265 11.38 -19.06 -3.46
C ALA A 265 10.28 -18.94 -4.53
N VAL A 266 10.68 -19.00 -5.80
CA VAL A 266 9.79 -18.80 -6.96
C VAL A 266 10.27 -19.68 -8.10
N GLN A 267 9.36 -20.36 -8.80
CA GLN A 267 9.69 -21.11 -10.00
C GLN A 267 9.38 -20.27 -11.25
N LEU A 268 10.35 -20.03 -12.12
CA LEU A 268 10.14 -19.34 -13.39
C LEU A 268 10.02 -20.35 -14.52
N HIS A 269 9.00 -20.21 -15.36
CA HIS A 269 8.88 -20.93 -16.61
C HIS A 269 9.04 -19.93 -17.74
N ILE A 270 10.03 -20.14 -18.59
CA ILE A 270 10.34 -19.25 -19.71
C ILE A 270 10.33 -20.08 -20.99
N SER A 271 9.74 -19.54 -22.05
CA SER A 271 9.72 -20.18 -23.35
C SER A 271 9.78 -19.14 -24.47
N THR A 272 10.38 -19.50 -25.59
CA THR A 272 10.47 -18.65 -26.77
C THR A 272 9.60 -19.23 -27.87
N ILE A 273 8.57 -18.47 -28.26
CA ILE A 273 7.64 -18.87 -29.32
C ILE A 273 7.73 -17.83 -30.43
N ASN A 274 8.06 -18.27 -31.64
CA ASN A 274 8.24 -17.38 -32.80
C ASN A 274 9.22 -16.22 -32.55
N GLY A 275 10.31 -16.49 -31.80
CA GLY A 275 11.32 -15.50 -31.45
C GLY A 275 10.89 -14.50 -30.36
N LEU A 276 9.68 -14.63 -29.80
CA LEU A 276 9.20 -13.83 -28.69
C LEU A 276 9.32 -14.62 -27.39
N ILE A 277 10.03 -14.05 -26.42
CA ILE A 277 10.12 -14.63 -25.08
C ILE A 277 8.79 -14.41 -24.36
N GLN A 278 8.30 -15.45 -23.72
CA GLN A 278 7.19 -15.44 -22.79
C GLN A 278 7.63 -16.10 -21.49
N GLY A 279 6.96 -15.77 -20.39
CA GLY A 279 7.23 -16.46 -19.15
C GLY A 279 6.20 -16.20 -18.07
N GLN A 280 6.28 -17.01 -17.04
CA GLN A 280 5.45 -16.90 -15.85
C GLN A 280 6.26 -17.34 -14.63
N ALA A 281 5.98 -16.70 -13.50
CA ALA A 281 6.47 -17.12 -12.20
C ALA A 281 5.36 -17.87 -11.46
N ILE A 282 5.74 -18.92 -10.75
CA ILE A 282 4.86 -19.70 -9.88
C ILE A 282 5.39 -19.61 -8.45
N GLN A 283 4.51 -19.22 -7.53
CA GLN A 283 4.79 -19.15 -6.11
C GLN A 283 3.64 -19.78 -5.31
N GLY A 284 3.84 -21.00 -4.81
CA GLY A 284 2.74 -21.81 -4.27
C GLY A 284 1.66 -21.98 -5.34
N ASP A 285 0.42 -21.58 -5.03
CA ASP A 285 -0.71 -21.65 -5.95
C ASP A 285 -0.87 -20.42 -6.86
N GLU A 286 0.01 -19.42 -6.73
CA GLU A 286 -0.07 -18.17 -7.51
C GLU A 286 0.76 -18.27 -8.79
N VAL A 287 0.14 -17.98 -9.93
CA VAL A 287 0.82 -17.84 -11.22
C VAL A 287 0.78 -16.39 -11.65
N SER A 288 1.94 -15.82 -11.96
CA SER A 288 2.08 -14.42 -12.39
C SER A 288 2.82 -14.34 -13.73
N PRO A 289 2.17 -13.87 -14.80
CA PRO A 289 2.79 -13.79 -16.12
C PRO A 289 3.80 -12.63 -16.21
N PHE A 290 4.79 -12.78 -17.06
CA PHE A 290 5.71 -11.71 -17.41
C PHE A 290 4.97 -10.63 -18.21
N ILE A 291 5.18 -9.38 -17.83
CA ILE A 291 4.65 -8.20 -18.51
C ILE A 291 5.78 -7.62 -19.34
N ALA A 292 5.55 -7.54 -20.66
CA ALA A 292 6.49 -7.00 -21.64
C ALA A 292 7.94 -7.53 -21.50
N PRO A 293 8.16 -8.86 -21.60
CA PRO A 293 9.52 -9.42 -21.63
C PRO A 293 10.28 -8.94 -22.87
N ILE A 294 11.51 -8.46 -22.66
CA ILE A 294 12.39 -7.92 -23.70
C ILE A 294 13.80 -8.44 -23.47
N LEU A 295 14.39 -9.05 -24.50
CA LEU A 295 15.80 -9.42 -24.51
C LEU A 295 16.65 -8.24 -25.03
N LYS A 296 17.55 -7.73 -24.19
CA LYS A 296 18.50 -6.65 -24.51
C LYS A 296 19.92 -7.21 -24.50
N GLY A 297 20.40 -7.65 -25.66
CA GLY A 297 21.68 -8.36 -25.76
C GLY A 297 21.60 -9.70 -25.03
N SER A 298 22.42 -9.88 -23.98
CA SER A 298 22.42 -11.09 -23.14
C SER A 298 21.55 -11.00 -21.89
N THR A 299 20.79 -9.91 -21.73
CA THR A 299 20.01 -9.62 -20.52
C THR A 299 18.53 -9.66 -20.83
N LEU A 300 17.75 -10.44 -20.08
CA LEU A 300 16.29 -10.48 -20.15
C LEU A 300 15.71 -9.51 -19.11
N CYS A 301 14.84 -8.61 -19.58
CA CYS A 301 14.11 -7.67 -18.73
C CYS A 301 12.61 -7.94 -18.84
N TRP A 302 11.88 -7.89 -17.73
CA TRP A 302 10.41 -7.91 -17.73
C TRP A 302 9.87 -7.21 -16.49
N SER A 303 8.59 -6.85 -16.52
CA SER A 303 7.85 -6.42 -15.33
C SER A 303 6.95 -7.55 -14.87
N GLN A 304 6.62 -7.59 -13.58
CA GLN A 304 5.70 -8.59 -13.04
C GLN A 304 4.98 -8.05 -11.82
N ARG A 305 3.69 -8.37 -11.71
CA ARG A 305 2.90 -8.08 -10.52
C ARG A 305 2.97 -9.27 -9.58
N VAL A 306 3.45 -9.04 -8.37
CA VAL A 306 3.50 -10.05 -7.30
C VAL A 306 2.40 -9.71 -6.29
N THR A 307 1.67 -10.71 -5.80
CA THR A 307 0.67 -10.51 -4.74
C THR A 307 1.04 -11.16 -3.41
N LYS A 308 2.07 -12.02 -3.37
CA LYS A 308 2.59 -12.65 -2.14
C LYS A 308 4.08 -12.39 -1.90
N PRO A 309 4.51 -12.22 -0.63
CA PRO A 309 3.68 -12.11 0.58
C PRO A 309 2.95 -10.74 0.68
N MET A 310 3.21 -9.83 -0.26
CA MET A 310 2.52 -8.55 -0.38
C MET A 310 2.46 -8.12 -1.84
N ARG A 311 1.57 -7.17 -2.14
CA ARG A 311 1.40 -6.63 -3.47
C ARG A 311 2.52 -5.66 -3.85
N LEU A 312 3.26 -6.00 -4.91
CA LEU A 312 4.32 -5.18 -5.49
C LEU A 312 4.36 -5.33 -7.01
N ASN A 313 4.71 -4.25 -7.69
CA ASN A 313 5.09 -4.28 -9.11
C ASN A 313 6.62 -4.28 -9.20
N LEU A 314 7.19 -5.38 -9.68
CA LEU A 314 8.63 -5.60 -9.78
C LEU A 314 9.10 -5.53 -11.23
N ASN A 315 10.25 -4.91 -11.44
CA ASN A 315 11.01 -4.96 -12.67
C ASN A 315 12.20 -5.90 -12.46
N PHE A 316 12.38 -6.83 -13.38
CA PHE A 316 13.44 -7.82 -13.35
C PHE A 316 14.45 -7.53 -14.44
N GLU A 317 15.71 -7.79 -14.12
CA GLU A 317 16.82 -7.75 -15.05
C GLU A 317 17.75 -8.92 -14.73
N VAL A 318 17.84 -9.90 -15.64
CA VAL A 318 18.58 -11.14 -15.39
C VAL A 318 19.42 -11.56 -16.59
N ALA A 319 20.52 -12.23 -16.31
CA ALA A 319 21.40 -12.84 -17.30
C ALA A 319 21.61 -14.32 -16.95
N VAL A 320 21.85 -15.12 -17.98
CA VAL A 320 22.08 -16.58 -17.86
C VAL A 320 23.51 -16.92 -18.29
N SER A 321 24.14 -17.81 -17.53
CA SER A 321 25.40 -18.47 -17.86
C SER A 321 25.24 -19.98 -17.62
N GLY A 322 24.95 -20.73 -18.70
CA GLY A 322 24.61 -22.15 -18.62
C GLY A 322 23.29 -22.38 -17.90
N ASP A 323 23.34 -23.11 -16.78
CA ASP A 323 22.18 -23.43 -15.93
C ASP A 323 22.03 -22.51 -14.72
N VAL A 324 22.78 -21.41 -14.70
CA VAL A 324 22.73 -20.40 -13.63
C VAL A 324 22.20 -19.09 -14.18
N MET A 325 21.13 -18.60 -13.55
CA MET A 325 20.59 -17.26 -13.77
C MET A 325 20.96 -16.36 -12.59
N THR A 326 21.42 -15.15 -12.89
CA THR A 326 21.64 -14.12 -11.87
C THR A 326 21.08 -12.79 -12.34
N GLY A 327 20.65 -11.97 -11.40
CA GLY A 327 20.10 -10.67 -11.73
C GLY A 327 19.52 -9.96 -10.54
N SER A 328 18.56 -9.09 -10.81
CA SER A 328 17.88 -8.32 -9.78
C SER A 328 16.39 -8.19 -10.04
N ALA A 329 15.65 -7.96 -8.97
CA ALA A 329 14.24 -7.58 -8.96
C ALA A 329 14.11 -6.24 -8.21
N LYS A 330 13.44 -5.25 -8.79
CA LYS A 330 13.34 -3.90 -8.23
C LYS A 330 11.90 -3.38 -8.26
N ALA A 331 11.42 -2.87 -7.14
CA ALA A 331 10.10 -2.23 -7.05
C ALA A 331 10.26 -0.70 -7.07
N GLY A 332 9.93 -0.05 -8.19
CA GLY A 332 10.06 1.41 -8.32
C GLY A 332 11.48 1.90 -8.02
N ILE A 333 11.61 2.77 -7.03
CA ILE A 333 12.88 3.38 -6.59
C ILE A 333 13.51 2.67 -5.37
N LEU A 334 12.85 1.65 -4.81
CA LEU A 334 13.39 0.84 -3.72
C LEU A 334 14.71 0.14 -4.12
N PRO A 335 15.57 -0.21 -3.15
CA PRO A 335 16.77 -0.99 -3.41
C PRO A 335 16.46 -2.29 -4.17
N ALA A 336 17.34 -2.65 -5.11
CA ALA A 336 17.16 -3.85 -5.90
C ALA A 336 17.44 -5.11 -5.05
N SER A 337 16.52 -6.07 -5.09
CA SER A 337 16.68 -7.40 -4.53
C SER A 337 17.53 -8.27 -5.45
N LYS A 338 18.49 -8.99 -4.90
CA LYS A 338 19.28 -9.96 -5.67
C LYS A 338 18.41 -11.16 -6.05
N LEU A 339 18.48 -11.57 -7.32
CA LEU A 339 17.87 -12.78 -7.85
C LEU A 339 18.95 -13.78 -8.26
N THR A 340 18.80 -15.03 -7.86
CA THR A 340 19.59 -16.16 -8.36
C THR A 340 18.68 -17.33 -8.68
N ALA A 341 18.90 -18.04 -9.79
CA ALA A 341 18.13 -19.23 -10.13
C ALA A 341 18.99 -20.34 -10.74
N ILE A 342 18.53 -21.58 -10.60
CA ILE A 342 19.14 -22.78 -11.20
C ILE A 342 18.12 -23.45 -12.12
N ARG A 343 18.54 -23.84 -13.31
CA ARG A 343 17.68 -24.57 -14.26
C ARG A 343 17.40 -25.99 -13.76
N ILE A 344 16.15 -26.44 -13.92
CA ILE A 344 15.70 -27.80 -13.58
C ILE A 344 15.01 -28.48 -14.75
#